data_AF-A0A183TZY2-F1
#
_entry.id   AF-A0A183TZY2-F1
#
_cell.length_a   1.000
_cell.length_b   1.000
_cell.length_c   1.000
_cell.angle_alpha   90.00
_cell.angle_beta   90.00
_cell.angle_gamma   90.00
#
_symmetry.space_group_name_H-M   'P 1'
#
loop_
_entity.id
_entity.type
_entity.pdbx_description
1 polymer ?
#
loop_
_entity_poly.entity_id
_entity_poly.type
_entity_poly.pdbx_seq_one_letter_code
_entity_poly.pdbx_strand_id
1 'polypeptide(L)'
;MREGLDVHDSPASSSRPITASSSAHASPMRSLTSASGGLYVSAPGKIILFGEHAVVYGRTAVAGSIDLRTYVSLFTSADGRIYLSLPDLGVEKTWMLKDLLKAGERLAAECPLDDGSPPSLEVLVPIARRLSGSCEDQCGVQHLAILAFWYLLLGVVQRKR
;
A
#
# COMPACT_ATOMS: atom_id res chain seq x y z
N MET A 1 -74.74 -24.63 23.34
CA MET A 1 -73.65 -24.32 24.29
C MET A 1 -72.50 -23.76 23.47
N ARG A 2 -72.11 -22.51 23.75
CA ARG A 2 -71.02 -21.72 23.13
C ARG A 2 -71.27 -21.28 21.69
N GLU A 3 -70.90 -20.09 21.21
CA GLU A 3 -70.58 -18.76 21.75
C GLU A 3 -70.55 -17.87 20.49
N GLY A 4 -71.04 -16.63 20.55
CA GLY A 4 -70.78 -15.66 19.49
C GLY A 4 -69.34 -15.16 19.55
N LEU A 5 -68.81 -14.66 18.43
CA LEU A 5 -67.83 -13.55 18.42
C LEU A 5 -67.54 -13.12 16.98
N ASP A 6 -67.82 -11.84 16.77
CA ASP A 6 -67.38 -10.97 15.70
C ASP A 6 -65.89 -11.14 15.36
N VAL A 7 -65.57 -11.12 14.06
CA VAL A 7 -64.20 -10.91 13.59
C VAL A 7 -64.16 -9.65 12.75
N HIS A 8 -63.39 -8.72 13.30
CA HIS A 8 -63.15 -7.35 12.90
C HIS A 8 -62.48 -7.18 11.54
N ASP A 9 -62.87 -6.07 10.93
CA ASP A 9 -62.24 -5.33 9.83
C ASP A 9 -60.72 -5.18 10.03
N SER A 10 -59.93 -5.51 9.00
CA SER A 10 -58.47 -5.33 8.98
C SER A 10 -58.10 -3.97 8.37
N PRO A 11 -57.24 -3.17 9.01
CA PRO A 11 -56.92 -1.83 8.51
C PRO A 11 -55.87 -1.87 7.39
N ALA A 12 -56.02 -0.94 6.45
CA ALA A 12 -55.09 -0.66 5.37
C ALA A 12 -53.66 -0.40 5.91
N SER A 13 -52.68 -1.16 5.41
CA SER A 13 -51.26 -0.94 5.70
C SER A 13 -50.74 0.26 4.91
N SER A 14 -50.52 1.39 5.58
CA SER A 14 -49.80 2.53 5.04
C SER A 14 -48.29 2.21 4.98
N SER A 15 -47.75 1.94 3.80
CA SER A 15 -46.31 1.84 3.58
C SER A 15 -45.67 3.23 3.60
N ARG A 16 -44.95 3.56 4.67
CA ARG A 16 -44.06 4.74 4.71
C ARG A 16 -42.77 4.42 3.96
N PRO A 17 -42.25 5.33 3.11
CA PRO A 17 -40.95 5.12 2.50
C PRO A 17 -39.85 5.27 3.55
N ILE A 18 -38.95 4.30 3.60
CA ILE A 18 -37.75 4.31 4.43
C ILE A 18 -36.79 5.31 3.79
N THR A 19 -36.72 6.52 4.33
CA THR A 19 -35.66 7.49 4.02
C THR A 19 -34.32 6.89 4.46
N ALA A 20 -33.54 6.42 3.49
CA ALA A 20 -32.15 6.07 3.70
C ALA A 20 -31.37 7.36 4.04
N SER A 21 -31.02 7.52 5.32
CA SER A 21 -30.08 8.55 5.75
C SER A 21 -28.73 8.23 5.12
N SER A 22 -28.35 8.97 4.08
CA SER A 22 -26.99 8.98 3.55
C SER A 22 -26.08 9.58 4.61
N SER A 23 -25.54 8.76 5.52
CA SER A 23 -24.33 9.10 6.24
C SER A 23 -23.19 9.08 5.22
N ALA A 24 -23.02 10.20 4.53
CA ALA A 24 -21.80 10.51 3.82
C ALA A 24 -20.68 10.54 4.88
N HIS A 25 -20.03 9.39 5.11
CA HIS A 25 -18.71 9.33 5.71
C HIS A 25 -17.72 9.90 4.69
N ALA A 26 -17.84 11.20 4.43
CA ALA A 26 -16.78 11.99 3.82
C ALA A 26 -15.69 12.09 4.89
N SER A 27 -14.76 11.14 4.87
CA SER A 27 -13.50 11.26 5.59
C SER A 27 -12.85 12.59 5.18
N PRO A 28 -12.60 13.52 6.11
CA PRO A 28 -12.03 14.80 5.75
C PRO A 28 -10.61 14.55 5.24
N MET A 29 -10.41 14.84 3.95
CA MET A 29 -9.10 14.93 3.34
C MET A 29 -8.34 16.03 4.08
N ARG A 30 -7.57 15.66 5.10
CA ARG A 30 -6.74 16.61 5.86
C ARG A 30 -5.76 17.26 4.87
N SER A 31 -5.86 18.57 4.75
CA SER A 31 -4.93 19.40 4.00
C SER A 31 -3.48 19.09 4.39
N LEU A 32 -2.65 18.75 3.40
CA LEU A 32 -1.29 18.24 3.54
C LEU A 32 -0.23 19.34 3.64
N THR A 33 -0.47 20.38 4.45
CA THR A 33 0.53 21.44 4.62
C THR A 33 0.90 21.58 6.10
N SER A 34 1.71 20.64 6.61
CA SER A 34 2.55 20.96 7.75
C SER A 34 3.69 21.85 7.27
N ALA A 35 4.13 22.81 8.08
CA ALA A 35 5.20 23.76 7.72
C ALA A 35 6.57 23.09 7.42
N SER A 36 6.66 21.77 7.59
CA SER A 36 7.80 20.90 7.23
C SER A 36 7.51 19.86 6.13
N GLY A 37 6.38 19.95 5.41
CA GLY A 37 6.16 19.23 4.14
C GLY A 37 6.05 17.70 4.24
N GLY A 38 5.20 17.19 5.12
CA GLY A 38 4.88 15.75 5.16
C GLY A 38 3.91 15.33 4.06
N LEU A 39 4.13 14.14 3.47
CA LEU A 39 3.24 13.52 2.50
C LEU A 39 2.46 12.37 3.17
N TYR A 40 1.14 12.38 3.04
CA TYR A 40 0.28 11.27 3.44
C TYR A 40 -0.46 10.74 2.23
N VAL A 41 -0.22 9.47 1.90
CA VAL A 41 -0.78 8.81 0.71
C VAL A 41 -1.39 7.47 1.08
N SER A 42 -2.27 6.97 0.22
CA SER A 42 -2.85 5.64 0.36
C SER A 42 -3.10 4.97 -0.99
N ALA A 43 -3.07 3.65 -1.00
CA ALA A 43 -3.39 2.83 -2.17
C ALA A 43 -4.50 1.81 -1.82
N PRO A 44 -5.49 1.59 -2.71
CA PRO A 44 -6.55 0.60 -2.48
C PRO A 44 -6.04 -0.84 -2.66
N GLY A 45 -6.72 -1.79 -2.05
CA GLY A 45 -6.54 -3.21 -2.31
C GLY A 45 -7.12 -3.60 -3.68
N LYS A 46 -6.80 -4.83 -4.13
CA LYS A 46 -7.35 -5.41 -5.35
C LYS A 46 -8.21 -6.65 -5.05
N ILE A 47 -9.20 -6.90 -5.88
CA ILE A 47 -9.98 -8.14 -5.93
C ILE A 47 -10.07 -8.63 -7.39
N ILE A 48 -10.10 -9.94 -7.60
CA ILE A 48 -10.38 -10.54 -8.92
C ILE A 48 -11.87 -10.89 -8.95
N LEU A 49 -12.62 -10.30 -9.89
CA LEU A 49 -14.06 -10.52 -10.04
C LEU A 49 -14.36 -11.73 -10.93
N PHE A 50 -13.59 -11.89 -12.01
CA PHE A 50 -13.73 -12.98 -12.96
C PHE A 50 -12.38 -13.40 -13.54
N GLY A 51 -12.26 -14.68 -13.86
CA GLY A 51 -11.10 -15.21 -14.59
C GLY A 51 -9.90 -15.60 -13.72
N GLU A 52 -10.10 -15.88 -12.44
CA GLU A 52 -9.02 -16.31 -11.52
C GLU A 52 -8.25 -17.55 -12.05
N HIS A 53 -8.98 -18.50 -12.64
CA HIS A 53 -8.40 -19.69 -13.29
C HIS A 53 -8.16 -19.50 -14.80
N ALA A 54 -8.69 -18.44 -15.41
CA ALA A 54 -8.53 -18.20 -16.85
C ALA A 54 -7.20 -17.49 -17.16
N VAL A 55 -6.76 -16.60 -16.28
CA VAL A 55 -5.55 -15.78 -16.48
C VAL A 55 -4.26 -16.59 -16.54
N VAL A 56 -4.19 -17.72 -15.82
CA VAL A 56 -3.03 -18.63 -15.86
C VAL A 56 -2.84 -19.31 -17.22
N TYR A 57 -3.87 -19.31 -18.07
CA TYR A 57 -3.80 -19.78 -19.46
C TYR A 57 -3.73 -18.63 -20.48
N GLY A 58 -3.34 -17.42 -20.05
CA GLY A 58 -3.20 -16.26 -20.91
C GLY A 58 -4.53 -15.64 -21.36
N ARG A 59 -5.64 -15.95 -20.68
CA ARG A 59 -6.95 -15.34 -20.95
C ARG A 59 -7.18 -14.11 -20.08
N THR A 60 -8.07 -13.22 -20.53
CA THR A 60 -8.40 -12.00 -19.79
C THR A 60 -9.09 -12.31 -18.45
N ALA A 61 -8.74 -11.55 -17.42
CA ALA A 61 -9.42 -11.52 -16.14
C ALA A 61 -9.89 -10.10 -15.84
N VAL A 62 -10.93 -9.97 -15.03
CA VAL A 62 -11.45 -8.69 -14.57
C VAL A 62 -11.09 -8.52 -13.10
N ALA A 63 -10.38 -7.46 -12.76
CA ALA A 63 -10.04 -7.08 -11.40
C ALA A 63 -10.71 -5.74 -11.04
N GLY A 64 -11.04 -5.57 -9.76
CA GLY A 64 -11.56 -4.33 -9.20
C GLY A 64 -10.68 -3.82 -8.05
N SER A 65 -10.78 -2.53 -7.75
CA SER A 65 -10.25 -1.97 -6.51
C SER A 65 -11.25 -2.11 -5.37
N ILE A 66 -10.76 -2.37 -4.16
CA ILE A 66 -11.57 -2.39 -2.94
C ILE A 66 -11.04 -1.36 -1.95
N ASP A 67 -11.92 -0.82 -1.11
CA ASP A 67 -11.57 0.22 -0.13
C ASP A 67 -10.84 -0.33 1.13
N LEU A 68 -10.05 -1.38 0.96
CA LEU A 68 -9.08 -1.86 1.94
C LEU A 68 -7.74 -1.20 1.62
N ARG A 69 -7.48 -0.05 2.24
CA ARG A 69 -6.36 0.82 1.86
C ARG A 69 -5.11 0.57 2.69
N THR A 70 -3.95 0.58 2.04
CA THR A 70 -2.64 0.74 2.70
C THR A 70 -2.29 2.21 2.77
N TYR A 71 -1.83 2.69 3.92
CA TYR A 71 -1.49 4.09 4.16
C TYR A 71 0.01 4.25 4.38
N VAL A 72 0.57 5.36 3.89
CA VAL A 72 1.97 5.74 4.11
C VAL A 72 2.01 7.19 4.57
N SER A 73 2.76 7.42 5.65
CA SER A 73 3.16 8.76 6.10
C SER A 73 4.64 8.94 5.85
N LEU A 74 5.02 9.95 5.07
CA LEU A 74 6.39 10.26 4.71
C LEU A 74 6.73 11.67 5.17
N PHE A 75 7.87 11.83 5.82
CA PHE A 75 8.37 13.11 6.28
C PHE A 75 9.87 13.21 5.99
N THR A 76 10.34 14.41 5.66
CA THR A 76 11.77 14.67 5.56
C THR A 76 12.37 14.81 6.95
N SER A 77 13.52 14.16 7.19
CA SER A 77 14.29 14.32 8.41
C SER A 77 15.57 15.14 8.13
N ALA A 78 15.93 16.04 9.05
CA ALA A 78 17.13 16.87 8.94
C ALA A 78 18.38 16.22 9.55
N ASP A 79 18.25 15.08 10.21
CA ASP A 79 19.33 14.37 10.91
C ASP A 79 20.16 13.44 10.03
N GLY A 80 19.89 13.42 8.72
CA GLY A 80 20.61 12.59 7.75
C GLY A 80 20.35 11.09 7.90
N ARG A 81 19.21 10.69 8.47
CA ARG A 81 18.80 9.29 8.65
C ARG A 81 17.56 8.94 7.83
N ILE A 82 17.43 7.66 7.52
CA ILE A 82 16.27 7.05 6.88
C ILE A 82 15.58 6.18 7.94
N TYR A 83 14.29 6.44 8.16
CA TYR A 83 13.46 5.71 9.11
C TYR A 83 12.42 4.88 8.36
N LEU A 84 12.29 3.60 8.72
CA LEU A 84 11.25 2.71 8.21
C LEU A 84 10.51 2.08 9.39
N SER A 85 9.20 2.28 9.43
CA SER A 85 8.29 1.61 10.36
C SER A 85 7.22 0.88 9.55
N LEU A 86 7.12 -0.44 9.73
CA LEU A 86 6.08 -1.31 9.18
C LEU A 86 5.41 -2.02 10.36
N PRO A 87 4.41 -1.40 11.02
CA PRO A 87 3.88 -1.88 12.30
C PRO A 87 3.25 -3.27 12.20
N ASP A 88 2.50 -3.54 11.12
CA ASP A 88 1.84 -4.83 10.89
C ASP A 88 2.83 -6.00 10.70
N LEU A 89 4.09 -5.68 10.36
CA LEU A 89 5.18 -6.64 10.24
C LEU A 89 6.14 -6.61 11.44
N GLY A 90 5.95 -5.69 12.39
CA GLY A 90 6.86 -5.48 13.52
C GLY A 90 8.26 -5.03 13.11
N VAL A 91 8.39 -4.28 12.01
CA VAL A 91 9.69 -3.79 11.52
C VAL A 91 9.89 -2.34 11.90
N GLU A 92 10.96 -2.07 12.64
CA GLU A 92 11.50 -0.72 12.82
C GLU A 92 12.98 -0.73 12.49
N LYS A 93 13.39 0.12 11.56
CA LYS A 93 14.77 0.21 11.10
C LYS A 93 15.19 1.66 10.88
N THR A 94 16.48 1.90 11.06
CA THR A 94 17.11 3.19 10.84
C THR A 94 18.43 2.99 10.14
N TRP A 95 18.68 3.77 9.10
CA TRP A 95 19.92 3.76 8.33
C TRP A 95 20.45 5.18 8.13
N MET A 96 21.73 5.32 7.74
CA MET A 96 22.29 6.63 7.40
C MET A 96 22.02 6.94 5.93
N LEU A 97 21.52 8.14 5.64
CA LEU A 97 21.26 8.59 4.27
C LEU A 97 22.52 8.60 3.40
N LYS A 98 23.67 8.89 4.00
CA LYS A 98 24.97 8.89 3.30
C LYS A 98 25.32 7.54 2.66
N ASP A 99 24.87 6.43 3.25
CA ASP A 99 25.18 5.09 2.74
C ASP A 99 24.34 4.78 1.49
N LEU A 100 23.08 5.25 1.47
CA LEU A 100 22.25 5.22 0.27
C LEU A 100 22.85 6.07 -0.85
N LEU A 101 23.30 7.29 -0.56
CA LEU A 101 23.88 8.18 -1.58
C LEU A 101 25.13 7.57 -2.21
N LYS A 102 26.06 7.03 -1.39
CA LYS A 102 27.23 6.31 -1.87
C LYS A 102 26.87 5.10 -2.74
N ALA A 103 25.85 4.34 -2.36
CA ALA A 103 25.38 3.22 -3.16
C ALA A 103 24.77 3.68 -4.50
N GLY A 104 24.01 4.77 -4.49
CA GLY A 104 23.43 5.37 -5.68
C GLY A 104 24.48 5.88 -6.67
N GLU A 105 25.54 6.54 -6.20
CA GLU A 105 26.65 7.00 -7.04
C GLU A 105 27.35 5.85 -7.77
N ARG A 106 27.63 4.75 -7.05
CA ARG A 106 28.24 3.54 -7.64
C ARG A 106 27.36 2.90 -8.70
N LEU A 107 26.09 2.73 -8.37
CA LEU A 107 25.10 2.10 -9.23
C LEU A 107 24.92 2.86 -10.55
N ALA A 108 25.01 4.18 -10.48
CA ALA A 108 24.96 5.05 -11.63
C ALA A 108 26.20 4.97 -12.55
N ALA A 109 27.38 4.65 -12.00
CA ALA A 109 28.58 4.45 -12.81
C ALA A 109 28.56 3.09 -13.52
N GLU A 110 27.94 2.09 -12.89
CA GLU A 110 27.89 0.71 -13.36
C GLU A 110 26.73 0.45 -14.34
N CYS A 111 25.64 1.23 -14.30
CA CYS A 111 24.43 0.96 -15.09
C CYS A 111 23.72 2.25 -15.58
N PRO A 112 23.88 2.64 -16.85
CA PRO A 112 22.98 3.59 -17.51
C PRO A 112 21.63 2.89 -17.72
N LEU A 113 20.57 3.35 -17.05
CA LEU A 113 19.23 2.79 -17.23
C LEU A 113 18.69 3.12 -18.63
N ASP A 114 18.01 2.16 -19.24
CA ASP A 114 17.15 2.39 -20.40
C ASP A 114 15.79 2.92 -19.92
N ASP A 115 15.32 4.00 -20.55
CA ASP A 115 14.14 4.74 -20.10
C ASP A 115 12.88 3.85 -20.23
N GLY A 116 12.19 3.63 -19.10
CA GLY A 116 10.96 2.83 -19.04
C GLY A 116 11.11 1.40 -18.53
N SER A 117 12.32 0.83 -18.43
CA SER A 117 12.51 -0.51 -17.86
C SER A 117 12.53 -0.51 -16.32
N PRO A 118 11.96 -1.54 -15.65
CA PRO A 118 12.09 -1.68 -14.20
C PRO A 118 13.56 -1.95 -13.81
N PRO A 119 14.00 -1.50 -12.63
CA PRO A 119 15.36 -1.75 -12.18
C PRO A 119 15.67 -3.25 -12.12
N SER A 120 16.85 -3.66 -12.61
CA SER A 120 17.25 -5.07 -12.57
C SER A 120 17.41 -5.56 -11.13
N LEU A 121 16.71 -6.64 -10.81
CA LEU A 121 16.79 -7.30 -9.50
C LEU A 121 18.20 -7.83 -9.23
N GLU A 122 18.88 -8.36 -10.24
CA GLU A 122 20.22 -8.95 -10.10
C GLU A 122 21.27 -7.93 -9.63
N VAL A 123 21.10 -6.67 -10.03
CA VAL A 123 21.99 -5.58 -9.66
C VAL A 123 21.60 -4.97 -8.31
N LEU A 124 20.30 -4.69 -8.12
CA LEU A 124 19.82 -3.98 -6.93
C LEU A 124 19.79 -4.85 -5.67
N VAL A 125 19.40 -6.11 -5.77
CA VAL A 125 19.20 -6.98 -4.59
C VAL A 125 20.50 -7.17 -3.79
N PRO A 126 21.68 -7.42 -4.41
CA PRO A 126 22.94 -7.48 -3.66
C PRO A 126 23.29 -6.18 -2.93
N ILE A 127 22.99 -5.03 -3.52
CA ILE A 127 23.21 -3.72 -2.89
C ILE A 127 22.23 -3.54 -1.73
N ALA A 128 20.94 -3.85 -1.94
CA ALA A 128 19.90 -3.78 -0.93
C ALA A 128 20.22 -4.67 0.29
N ARG A 129 20.71 -5.90 0.09
CA ARG A 129 21.16 -6.78 1.20
C ARG A 129 22.28 -6.15 2.02
N ARG A 130 23.29 -5.57 1.35
CA ARG A 130 24.39 -4.88 2.03
C ARG A 130 23.91 -3.69 2.85
N LEU A 131 23.02 -2.87 2.29
CA LEU A 131 22.45 -1.70 2.98
C LEU A 131 21.51 -2.08 4.12
N SER A 132 20.78 -3.20 3.97
CA SER A 132 19.91 -3.74 5.01
C SER A 132 20.67 -4.21 6.25
N GLY A 133 21.99 -4.44 6.17
CA GLY A 133 22.79 -4.96 7.28
C GLY A 133 22.45 -6.42 7.64
N SER A 134 21.88 -7.19 6.71
CA SER A 134 21.48 -8.57 6.94
C SER A 134 22.52 -9.58 6.43
N CYS A 135 22.91 -10.54 7.27
CA CYS A 135 23.58 -11.78 6.86
C CYS A 135 22.63 -12.63 6.00
N GLU A 136 23.18 -13.52 5.15
CA GLU A 136 22.44 -14.42 4.26
C GLU A 136 21.42 -15.33 5.00
N ASP A 137 21.54 -15.48 6.32
CA ASP A 137 20.71 -16.34 7.15
C ASP A 137 19.40 -15.70 7.66
N GLN A 138 19.11 -14.44 7.37
CA GLN A 138 17.85 -13.81 7.78
C GLN A 138 16.72 -14.16 6.81
N CYS A 139 16.05 -15.28 7.08
CA CYS A 139 14.85 -15.72 6.36
C CYS A 139 13.57 -15.16 7.02
N GLY A 140 12.66 -14.56 6.24
CA GLY A 140 11.32 -14.19 6.72
C GLY A 140 10.67 -13.01 5.99
N VAL A 141 9.39 -12.79 6.29
CA VAL A 141 8.57 -11.72 5.70
C VAL A 141 9.12 -10.32 6.00
N GLN A 142 9.70 -10.13 7.18
CA GLN A 142 10.33 -8.85 7.57
C GLN A 142 11.54 -8.53 6.70
N HIS A 143 12.40 -9.53 6.46
CA HIS A 143 13.57 -9.37 5.61
C HIS A 143 13.16 -9.04 4.17
N LEU A 144 12.15 -9.75 3.64
CA LEU A 144 11.63 -9.49 2.30
C LEU A 144 11.02 -8.08 2.18
N ALA A 145 10.33 -7.60 3.21
CA ALA A 145 9.78 -6.24 3.24
C ALA A 145 10.89 -5.18 3.22
N ILE A 146 11.98 -5.38 3.98
CA ILE A 146 13.14 -4.48 3.96
C ILE A 146 13.83 -4.50 2.60
N LEU A 147 13.99 -5.68 1.98
CA LEU A 147 14.54 -5.78 0.63
C LEU A 147 13.67 -5.08 -0.41
N ALA A 148 12.35 -5.25 -0.35
CA ALA A 148 11.42 -4.59 -1.24
C ALA A 148 11.49 -3.05 -1.09
N PHE A 149 11.58 -2.56 0.16
CA PHE A 149 11.79 -1.15 0.46
C PHE A 149 13.08 -0.62 -0.20
N TRP A 150 14.21 -1.31 0.00
CA TRP A 150 15.48 -0.89 -0.60
C TRP A 150 15.50 -0.97 -2.12
N TYR A 151 14.89 -2.01 -2.70
CA TYR A 151 14.76 -2.15 -4.15
C TYR A 151 14.03 -0.94 -4.76
N LEU A 152 12.90 -0.55 -4.18
CA LEU A 152 12.13 0.62 -4.63
C LEU A 152 12.92 1.92 -4.44
N LEU A 153 13.53 2.12 -3.27
CA LEU A 153 14.26 3.34 -2.97
C LEU A 153 15.49 3.52 -3.86
N LEU A 154 16.25 2.45 -4.12
CA LEU A 154 17.38 2.47 -5.05
C LEU A 154 16.91 2.72 -6.48
N GLY A 155 15.80 2.12 -6.91
CA GLY A 155 15.20 2.40 -8.22
C GLY A 155 14.81 3.86 -8.42
N VAL A 156 14.28 4.51 -7.37
CA VAL A 156 14.00 5.96 -7.39
C VAL A 156 15.29 6.77 -7.48
N VAL A 157 16.33 6.41 -6.72
CA VAL A 157 17.62 7.11 -6.75
C VAL A 157 18.30 7.00 -8.13
N GLN A 158 18.20 5.85 -8.79
CA GLN A 158 18.75 5.68 -10.14
C GLN A 158 18.06 6.58 -11.18
N ARG A 159 16.74 6.77 -11.05
CA ARG A 159 15.92 7.52 -12.03
C ARG A 159 15.90 9.03 -11.81
N LYS A 160 16.30 9.53 -10.63
CA LYS A 160 16.32 10.96 -10.32
C LYS A 160 17.53 11.68 -10.96
N ARG A 161 17.91 11.29 -12.18
CA ARG A 161 18.99 11.90 -12.95
C ARG A 161 18.43 12.64 -14.15
#